data_AF-A0A653ZII3-F1
#
_entry.id   AF-A0A653ZII3-F1
#
_cell.length_a   1.000
_cell.length_b   1.000
_cell.length_c   1.000
_cell.angle_alpha   90.00
_cell.angle_beta   90.00
_cell.angle_gamma   90.00
#
_symmetry.space_group_name_H-M   'P 1'
#
loop_
_entity.id
_entity.type
_entity.pdbx_description
1 polymer ?
#
loop_
_entity_poly.entity_id
_entity_poly.type
_entity_poly.pdbx_seq_one_letter_code
_entity_poly.pdbx_strand_id
1 'polypeptide(L)'
;MQFSYYVEVDRPDDPQVLIEQAGEHWREQGYELATTQTEMDAATGDVSAVVARADGKPGASIAATKIRAHVNVDSRCVLGDPDDYR
;
A
#
# COMPACT_ATOMS: atom_id res chain seq x y z
N MET A 1 2.72 -17.50 -9.91
CA MET A 1 1.65 -17.02 -9.02
C MET A 1 2.06 -15.71 -8.39
N GLN A 2 1.09 -14.82 -8.24
CA GLN A 2 1.25 -13.48 -7.68
C GLN A 2 0.53 -13.50 -6.33
N PHE A 3 1.25 -13.23 -5.25
CA PHE A 3 0.65 -13.21 -3.91
C PHE A 3 0.46 -11.76 -3.50
N SER A 4 -0.79 -11.41 -3.19
CA SER A 4 -1.14 -10.12 -2.62
C SER A 4 -1.34 -10.26 -1.13
N TYR A 5 -0.58 -9.52 -0.33
CA TYR A 5 -0.83 -9.38 1.10
C TYR A 5 -1.68 -8.12 1.33
N TYR A 6 -2.80 -8.27 2.06
CA TYR A 6 -3.73 -7.21 2.36
C TYR A 6 -3.93 -7.05 3.87
N VAL A 7 -3.76 -5.82 4.37
CA VAL A 7 -4.07 -5.45 5.76
C VAL A 7 -5.02 -4.27 5.77
N GLU A 8 -6.02 -4.36 6.64
CA GLU A 8 -6.99 -3.30 6.88
C GLU A 8 -6.93 -2.85 8.33
N VAL A 9 -6.97 -1.55 8.54
CA VAL A 9 -7.10 -0.93 9.87
C VAL A 9 -8.35 -0.05 9.87
N ASP A 10 -9.25 -0.29 10.82
CA ASP A 10 -10.43 0.56 11.04
C ASP A 10 -10.04 1.82 11.83
N ARG A 11 -10.55 2.97 11.39
CA ARG A 11 -10.36 4.29 12.02
C ARG A 11 -8.88 4.61 12.33
N PRO A 12 -8.02 4.71 11.31
CA PRO A 12 -6.65 5.17 11.53
C PRO A 12 -6.64 6.60 12.08
N ASP A 13 -5.77 6.88 13.06
CA ASP A 13 -5.75 8.18 13.77
C ASP A 13 -5.48 9.36 12.83
N ASP A 14 -4.52 9.21 11.91
CA ASP A 14 -4.18 10.22 10.90
C ASP A 14 -3.80 9.54 9.55
N PRO A 15 -4.69 9.59 8.54
CA PRO A 15 -4.43 9.01 7.22
C PRO A 15 -3.23 9.61 6.51
N GLN A 16 -2.99 10.93 6.65
CA GLN A 16 -1.90 11.60 5.93
C GLN A 16 -0.55 11.18 6.51
N VAL A 17 -0.42 11.19 7.84
CA VAL A 17 0.81 10.74 8.52
C VAL A 17 1.13 9.29 8.18
N LEU A 18 0.13 8.42 8.10
CA LEU A 18 0.31 7.02 7.71
C LEU A 18 0.88 6.88 6.29
N ILE A 19 0.34 7.65 5.34
CA ILE A 19 0.78 7.65 3.94
C ILE A 19 2.20 8.23 3.82
N GLU A 20 2.49 9.31 4.52
CA GLU A 20 3.82 9.94 4.53
C GLU A 20 4.88 8.99 5.09
N GLN A 21 4.64 8.38 6.25
CA GLN A 21 5.56 7.43 6.88
C GLN A 21 5.81 6.19 6.01
N ALA A 22 4.76 5.63 5.41
CA ALA A 22 4.89 4.49 4.49
C ALA A 22 5.69 4.89 3.23
N GLY A 23 5.41 6.07 2.68
CA GLY A 23 6.14 6.63 1.55
C GLY A 23 7.62 6.84 1.86
N GLU A 24 7.95 7.49 2.97
CA GLU A 24 9.34 7.69 3.42
C GLU A 24 10.08 6.36 3.55
N HIS A 25 9.48 5.40 4.23
CA HIS A 25 10.06 4.07 4.39
C HIS A 25 10.37 3.39 3.04
N TRP A 26 9.44 3.44 2.08
CA TRP A 26 9.67 2.86 0.75
C TRP A 26 10.69 3.65 -0.07
N ARG A 27 10.73 4.98 0.06
CA ARG A 27 11.77 5.82 -0.57
C ARG A 27 13.16 5.43 -0.09
N GLU A 28 13.34 5.24 1.22
CA GLU A 28 14.61 4.80 1.82
C GLU A 28 15.04 3.41 1.31
N GLN A 29 14.08 2.56 0.97
CA GLN A 29 14.33 1.26 0.35
C GLN A 29 14.55 1.34 -1.18
N GLY A 30 14.60 2.53 -1.77
CA GLY A 30 14.87 2.74 -3.19
C GLY A 30 13.67 2.47 -4.10
N TYR A 31 12.45 2.66 -3.59
CA TYR A 31 11.25 2.65 -4.42
C TYR A 31 10.96 4.06 -4.98
N GLU A 32 10.49 4.09 -6.22
CA GLU A 32 9.82 5.24 -6.79
C GLU A 32 8.38 5.30 -6.28
N LEU A 33 7.91 6.51 -5.99
CA LEU A 33 6.61 6.73 -5.36
C LEU A 33 5.68 7.53 -6.26
N ALA A 34 4.42 7.14 -6.29
CA ALA A 34 3.32 7.92 -6.85
C ALA A 34 2.26 8.12 -5.78
N THR A 35 2.05 9.38 -5.38
CA THR A 35 1.04 9.79 -4.40
C THR A 35 -0.19 10.39 -5.08
N THR A 36 -1.36 10.08 -4.55
CA THR A 36 -2.64 10.64 -4.99
C THR A 36 -3.47 11.01 -3.77
N GLN A 37 -4.18 12.14 -3.86
CA GLN A 37 -5.19 12.53 -2.89
C GLN A 37 -6.50 12.80 -3.63
N THR A 38 -7.62 12.42 -3.02
CA THR A 38 -8.95 12.66 -3.57
C THR A 38 -9.92 13.00 -2.45
N GLU A 39 -10.65 14.09 -2.61
CA GLU A 39 -11.70 14.51 -1.69
C GLU A 39 -12.88 13.53 -1.76
N MET A 40 -13.45 13.18 -0.61
CA MET A 40 -14.62 12.31 -0.49
C MET A 40 -15.71 12.99 0.32
N ASP A 41 -16.81 12.29 0.56
CA ASP A 41 -17.86 12.78 1.44
C ASP A 41 -17.35 13.03 2.88
N ALA A 42 -18.09 13.86 3.61
CA ALA A 42 -17.73 14.24 4.98
C ALA A 42 -17.68 13.07 5.97
N ALA A 43 -18.33 11.93 5.71
CA ALA A 43 -18.29 10.74 6.57
C ALA A 43 -17.08 9.86 6.28
N THR A 44 -16.54 9.86 5.07
CA THR A 44 -15.33 9.13 4.66
C THR A 44 -14.05 9.93 4.85
N GLY A 45 -14.12 11.26 4.66
CA GLY A 45 -12.95 12.17 4.60
C GLY A 45 -12.02 11.86 3.43
N ASP A 46 -11.03 12.71 3.19
CA ASP A 46 -10.11 12.56 2.05
C ASP A 46 -9.45 11.18 2.01
N VAL A 47 -9.36 10.61 0.81
CA VAL A 47 -8.50 9.45 0.56
C VAL A 47 -7.12 9.92 0.15
N SER A 48 -6.12 9.39 0.82
CA SER A 48 -4.70 9.61 0.52
C SER A 48 -4.08 8.27 0.20
N ALA A 49 -3.32 8.17 -0.88
CA ALA A 49 -2.71 6.92 -1.31
C ALA A 49 -1.28 7.14 -1.78
N VAL A 50 -0.41 6.16 -1.52
CA VAL A 50 0.92 6.08 -2.13
C VAL A 50 1.14 4.70 -2.71
N VAL A 51 1.66 4.65 -3.93
CA VAL A 51 2.10 3.45 -4.62
C VAL A 51 3.62 3.49 -4.73
N ALA A 52 4.28 2.40 -4.34
CA ALA A 52 5.72 2.20 -4.44
C ALA A 52 6.06 1.14 -5.49
N ARG A 53 7.00 1.46 -6.38
CA ARG A 53 7.53 0.55 -7.42
C ARG A 53 9.05 0.60 -7.46
N ALA A 54 9.68 -0.54 -7.69
CA ALA A 54 11.11 -0.65 -7.95
C ALA A 54 11.37 -1.86 -8.84
N ASP A 55 12.33 -1.74 -9.75
CA ASP A 55 12.69 -2.83 -10.66
C ASP A 55 13.16 -4.06 -9.87
N GLY A 56 12.58 -5.22 -10.20
CA GLY A 56 12.89 -6.49 -9.55
C GLY A 56 12.38 -6.64 -8.12
N LYS A 57 11.60 -5.69 -7.58
CA LYS A 57 10.99 -5.79 -6.25
C LYS A 57 9.46 -5.94 -6.32
N PRO A 58 8.82 -6.50 -5.27
CA PRO A 58 7.37 -6.45 -5.10
C PRO A 58 6.82 -5.03 -5.22
N GLY A 59 5.67 -4.84 -5.87
CA GLY A 59 4.97 -3.57 -5.79
C GLY A 59 4.31 -3.41 -4.42
N ALA A 60 4.21 -2.19 -3.91
CA ALA A 60 3.45 -1.93 -2.68
C ALA A 60 2.54 -0.71 -2.86
N SER A 61 1.45 -0.67 -2.11
CA SER A 61 0.56 0.49 -2.07
C SER A 61 -0.15 0.56 -0.73
N ILE A 62 -0.39 1.77 -0.27
CA ILE A 62 -1.28 2.03 0.88
C ILE A 62 -2.27 3.12 0.49
N ALA A 63 -3.51 2.98 0.94
CA ALA A 63 -4.54 4.00 0.81
C ALA A 63 -5.24 4.15 2.16
N ALA A 64 -5.43 5.37 2.61
CA ALA A 64 -6.02 5.67 3.90
C ALA A 64 -7.06 6.80 3.80
N THR A 65 -8.12 6.64 4.58
CA THR A 65 -9.20 7.59 4.85
C THR A 65 -9.39 7.67 6.36
N LYS A 66 -10.17 8.61 6.89
CA LYS A 66 -10.41 8.69 8.35
C LYS A 66 -11.18 7.49 8.91
N ILE A 67 -11.79 6.66 8.07
CA ILE A 67 -12.52 5.47 8.51
C ILE A 67 -11.74 4.17 8.28
N ARG A 68 -10.76 4.17 7.36
CA ARG A 68 -10.09 2.93 6.96
C ARG A 68 -8.75 3.16 6.27
N ALA A 69 -7.78 2.29 6.54
CA ALA A 69 -6.53 2.19 5.79
C ALA A 69 -6.35 0.77 5.21
N HIS A 70 -5.88 0.69 3.97
CA HIS A 70 -5.59 -0.53 3.23
C HIS A 70 -4.12 -0.55 2.83
N VAL A 71 -3.41 -1.62 3.14
CA VAL A 71 -2.06 -1.89 2.63
C VAL A 71 -2.14 -3.08 1.69
N ASN A 72 -1.56 -2.96 0.50
CA ASN A 72 -1.43 -4.03 -0.48
C ASN A 72 0.04 -4.19 -0.90
N VAL A 73 0.56 -5.41 -0.84
CA VAL A 73 1.90 -5.75 -1.35
C VAL A 73 1.76 -6.85 -2.39
N ASP A 74 2.14 -6.53 -3.62
CA ASP A 74 2.15 -7.41 -4.79
C ASP A 74 3.54 -8.03 -4.94
N SER A 75 3.70 -9.28 -4.51
CA SER A 75 4.96 -10.01 -4.59
C SER A 75 4.96 -11.04 -5.72
N ARG A 76 6.02 -11.00 -6.55
CA ARG A 76 6.38 -12.10 -7.46
C ARG A 76 7.20 -13.13 -6.68
N CYS A 77 6.70 -14.36 -6.56
CA CYS A 77 7.50 -15.44 -5.99
C CYS A 77 8.67 -15.84 -6.91
N VAL A 78 9.80 -16.13 -6.27
CA VAL A 78 10.97 -16.83 -6.82
C VAL A 78 10.62 -18.30 -7.09
N LEU A 79 11.39 -18.96 -7.98
CA LEU A 79 11.23 -20.35 -8.48
C LEU A 79 10.63 -21.36 -7.48
N GLY A 80 9.47 -21.92 -7.85
CA GLY A 80 8.70 -22.99 -7.19
C GLY A 80 7.26 -22.99 -7.72
N ASP A 81 6.58 -24.14 -7.79
CA ASP A 81 5.22 -24.19 -8.33
C ASP A 81 4.23 -23.50 -7.35
N PRO A 82 3.35 -22.61 -7.82
CA PRO A 82 2.14 -22.17 -7.08
C PRO A 82 1.43 -23.29 -6.33
N ASP A 83 1.32 -24.43 -7.02
CA ASP A 83 0.60 -25.61 -6.65
C ASP A 83 1.49 -26.65 -5.92
N ASP A 84 2.78 -26.36 -5.72
CA ASP A 84 3.61 -27.06 -4.73
C ASP A 84 3.18 -26.69 -3.29
N TYR A 85 2.45 -25.58 -3.12
CA TYR A 85 1.65 -25.29 -1.92
C TYR A 85 0.15 -25.53 -2.09
N ARG A 86 -0.38 -25.59 -3.33
CA ARG A 86 -1.33 -26.64 -3.76
C ARG A 86 -1.87 -26.58 -5.18
#